data_AF-A0A6D2G7K6-F1
#
_entry.id   AF-A0A6D2G7K6-F1
#
_cell.length_a   1.000
_cell.length_b   1.000
_cell.length_c   1.000
_cell.angle_alpha   90.00
_cell.angle_beta   90.00
_cell.angle_gamma   90.00
#
_symmetry.space_group_name_H-M   'P 1'
#
loop_
_entity.id
_entity.type
_entity.pdbx_description
1 polymer ?
#
loop_
_entity_poly.entity_id
_entity_poly.type
_entity_poly.pdbx_seq_one_letter_code
_entity_poly.pdbx_strand_id
1 'polypeptide(L)'
;MAMGHVILKEFHLDNPSDYFLNYCRRYTDMPMLVLLDGRADGSYVPGRMMRASDLVDGLGEANNPEWKTVALNSTGELVAPNGSIGFRWGEKGKWNLEPVAAGVETELSLSLLGQHDDVAGVAFPLFWR
;
A
#
# COMPACT_ATOMS: atom_id res chain seq x y z
N MET A 1 -7.71 20.27 4.48
CA MET A 1 -8.17 19.51 3.29
C MET A 1 -7.90 20.26 1.98
N ALA A 2 -8.35 21.51 1.81
CA ALA A 2 -8.23 22.21 0.52
C ALA A 2 -6.78 22.38 -0.01
N MET A 3 -5.81 22.76 0.83
CA MET A 3 -4.40 22.87 0.40
C MET A 3 -3.83 21.53 -0.09
N GLY A 4 -4.10 20.44 0.65
CA GLY A 4 -3.63 19.10 0.28
C GLY A 4 -4.22 18.62 -1.06
N HIS A 5 -5.47 18.97 -1.35
CA HIS A 5 -6.08 18.69 -2.65
C HIS A 5 -5.32 19.36 -3.80
N VAL A 6 -4.96 20.63 -3.66
CA VAL A 6 -4.18 21.36 -4.68
C VAL A 6 -2.81 20.73 -4.86
N ILE A 7 -2.10 20.41 -3.76
CA ILE A 7 -0.77 19.78 -3.82
C ILE A 7 -0.81 18.42 -4.53
N LEU A 8 -1.80 17.57 -4.22
CA LEU A 8 -1.95 16.28 -4.88
C LEU A 8 -2.30 16.44 -6.37
N LYS A 9 -3.21 17.36 -6.68
CA LYS A 9 -3.60 17.62 -8.06
C LYS A 9 -2.43 18.13 -8.91
N GLU A 10 -1.79 19.21 -8.49
CA GLU A 10 -0.77 19.88 -9.30
C GLU A 10 0.53 19.08 -9.39
N PHE A 11 1.00 18.48 -8.29
CA PHE A 11 2.35 17.90 -8.22
C PHE A 11 2.40 16.36 -8.17
N HIS A 12 1.26 15.68 -8.10
CA HIS A 12 1.21 14.21 -8.14
C HIS A 12 0.38 13.68 -9.32
N LEU A 13 -0.49 14.50 -9.93
CA LEU A 13 -1.32 14.11 -11.08
C LEU A 13 -0.99 14.90 -12.34
N ASP A 14 -1.19 16.22 -12.34
CA ASP A 14 -1.12 17.04 -13.56
C ASP A 14 0.33 17.26 -14.04
N ASN A 15 1.25 17.54 -13.12
CA ASN A 15 2.69 17.66 -13.38
C ASN A 15 3.49 16.92 -12.30
N PRO A 16 3.59 15.59 -12.38
CA PRO A 16 4.17 14.77 -11.33
C PRO A 16 5.63 15.14 -11.05
N SER A 17 5.92 15.46 -9.78
CA SER A 17 7.28 15.71 -9.31
C SER A 17 7.96 14.40 -8.94
N ASP A 18 9.05 14.05 -9.63
CA ASP A 18 9.85 12.84 -9.32
C ASP A 18 10.27 12.79 -7.85
N TYR A 19 10.60 13.94 -7.26
CA TYR A 19 10.97 14.01 -5.85
C TYR A 19 9.81 13.60 -4.93
N PHE A 20 8.61 14.14 -5.15
CA PHE A 20 7.45 13.82 -4.30
C PHE A 20 6.97 12.38 -4.50
N LEU A 21 6.92 11.92 -5.75
CA LEU A 21 6.52 10.53 -6.04
C LEU A 21 7.48 9.53 -5.39
N ASN A 22 8.79 9.72 -5.55
CA ASN A 22 9.77 8.82 -4.96
C ASN A 22 9.75 8.89 -3.42
N TYR A 23 9.51 10.07 -2.85
CA TYR A 23 9.37 10.21 -1.40
C TYR A 23 8.17 9.42 -0.89
N CYS A 24 6.98 9.65 -1.46
CA CYS A 24 5.76 8.94 -1.10
C CYS A 24 5.91 7.42 -1.28
N ARG A 25 6.55 6.99 -2.37
CA ARG A 25 6.76 5.57 -2.67
C ARG A 25 7.62 4.85 -1.61
N ARG A 26 8.64 5.52 -1.07
CA ARG A 26 9.63 4.89 -0.17
C ARG A 26 9.35 5.11 1.31
N TYR A 27 8.75 6.25 1.67
CA TYR A 27 8.72 6.71 3.05
C TYR A 27 7.30 6.86 3.62
N THR A 28 6.28 6.45 2.87
CA THR A 28 4.88 6.46 3.33
C THR A 28 4.22 5.11 3.09
N ASP A 29 3.06 4.91 3.68
CA ASP A 29 2.20 3.74 3.47
C ASP A 29 1.27 3.88 2.25
N MET A 30 1.39 4.93 1.44
CA MET A 30 0.62 5.12 0.21
C MET A 30 0.62 3.91 -0.75
N PRO A 31 1.73 3.19 -0.97
CA PRO A 31 1.72 2.01 -1.86
C PRO A 31 1.12 0.74 -1.22
N MET A 32 0.75 0.76 0.07
CA MET A 32 0.24 -0.42 0.77
C MET A 32 -1.23 -0.68 0.41
N LEU A 33 -1.58 -1.97 0.30
CA LEU A 33 -2.93 -2.39 -0.06
C LEU A 33 -3.87 -2.38 1.15
N VAL A 34 -5.11 -1.95 0.92
CA VAL A 34 -6.20 -1.96 1.88
C VAL A 34 -7.31 -2.87 1.39
N LEU A 35 -7.83 -3.72 2.28
CA LEU A 35 -8.98 -4.57 1.99
C LEU A 35 -10.26 -3.74 2.01
N LEU A 36 -11.17 -4.02 1.08
CA LEU A 36 -12.47 -3.36 1.01
C LEU A 36 -13.54 -4.26 1.65
N ASP A 37 -14.23 -3.74 2.66
CA ASP A 37 -15.33 -4.44 3.31
C ASP A 37 -16.66 -4.06 2.65
N GLY A 38 -17.40 -5.05 2.16
CA GLY A 38 -18.70 -4.84 1.52
C GLY A 38 -19.80 -4.47 2.51
N ARG A 39 -20.72 -3.61 2.07
CA ARG A 39 -21.92 -3.19 2.82
C ARG A 39 -23.19 -3.76 2.19
N ALA A 40 -24.25 -3.83 3.00
CA ALA A 40 -25.56 -4.33 2.56
C ALA A 40 -26.22 -3.48 1.46
N ASP A 41 -25.82 -2.21 1.31
CA ASP A 41 -26.29 -1.31 0.26
C ASP A 41 -25.52 -1.45 -1.07
N GLY A 42 -24.58 -2.41 -1.15
CA GLY A 42 -23.74 -2.64 -2.33
C GLY A 42 -22.51 -1.74 -2.43
N SER A 43 -22.30 -0.83 -1.49
CA SER A 43 -21.07 -0.02 -1.41
C SER A 43 -19.96 -0.75 -0.63
N TYR A 44 -18.75 -0.21 -0.70
CA TYR A 44 -17.61 -0.68 0.09
C TYR A 44 -17.12 0.38 1.08
N VAL A 45 -16.37 -0.05 2.10
CA VAL A 45 -15.55 0.82 2.95
C VAL A 45 -14.12 0.34 3.03
N PRO A 46 -13.16 1.24 3.28
CA PRO A 46 -11.81 0.81 3.60
C PRO A 46 -11.80 0.05 4.94
N GLY A 47 -11.41 -1.21 4.87
CA GLY A 47 -11.17 -2.07 6.03
C GLY A 47 -9.72 -1.94 6.52
N ARG A 48 -9.14 -3.06 6.96
CA ARG A 48 -7.74 -3.11 7.37
C ARG A 48 -6.78 -3.19 6.18
N MET A 49 -5.51 -2.85 6.41
CA MET A 49 -4.43 -3.16 5.47
C MET A 49 -4.33 -4.68 5.24
N MET A 50 -4.07 -5.06 3.99
CA MET A 50 -3.73 -6.42 3.61
C MET A 50 -2.41 -6.83 4.28
N ARG A 51 -2.37 -8.06 4.76
CA ARG A 51 -1.22 -8.67 5.44
C ARG A 51 -0.69 -9.83 4.62
N ALA A 52 0.59 -10.14 4.77
CA ALA A 52 1.19 -11.28 4.09
C ALA A 52 0.43 -12.58 4.43
N SER A 53 -0.05 -12.73 5.67
CA SER A 53 -0.88 -13.86 6.11
C SER A 53 -2.21 -14.04 5.37
N ASP A 54 -2.68 -13.02 4.66
CA ASP A 54 -3.93 -13.09 3.89
C ASP A 54 -3.76 -13.82 2.55
N LEU A 55 -2.50 -14.02 2.12
CA LEU A 55 -2.15 -14.64 0.86
C LEU A 55 -1.70 -16.09 1.06
N VAL A 56 -1.84 -16.89 0.00
CA VAL A 56 -1.33 -18.26 -0.01
C VAL A 56 0.18 -18.23 0.26
N ASP A 57 0.63 -19.16 1.10
CA ASP A 57 2.02 -19.30 1.56
C ASP A 57 2.61 -18.06 2.27
N GLY A 58 1.80 -17.08 2.65
CA GLY A 58 2.26 -15.92 3.44
C GLY A 58 3.27 -15.03 2.73
N LEU A 59 3.31 -15.04 1.38
CA LEU A 59 4.41 -14.47 0.57
C LEU A 59 5.81 -14.99 0.96
N GLY A 60 5.89 -16.22 1.48
CA GLY A 60 7.14 -16.81 1.96
C GLY A 60 7.60 -16.28 3.32
N GLU A 61 6.83 -15.42 3.98
CA GLU A 61 7.18 -14.86 5.29
C GLU A 61 6.67 -15.74 6.43
N ALA A 62 7.53 -16.63 6.95
CA ALA A 62 7.17 -17.54 8.04
C ALA A 62 7.08 -16.87 9.43
N ASN A 63 7.81 -15.77 9.64
CA ASN A 63 7.82 -15.03 10.91
C ASN A 63 6.84 -13.84 10.85
N ASN A 64 5.91 -13.75 11.80
CA ASN A 64 4.93 -12.67 11.94
C ASN A 64 4.26 -12.20 10.63
N PRO A 65 3.75 -13.10 9.75
CA PRO A 65 3.13 -12.72 8.48
C PRO A 65 1.91 -11.81 8.63
N GLU A 66 1.19 -11.91 9.76
CA GLU A 66 0.03 -11.07 10.09
C GLU A 66 0.40 -9.61 10.42
N TRP A 67 1.69 -9.33 10.62
CA TRP A 67 2.23 -8.01 10.92
C TRP A 67 2.98 -7.36 9.76
N LYS A 68 3.00 -8.01 8.59
CA LYS A 68 3.70 -7.54 7.38
C LYS A 68 2.70 -7.05 6.35
N THR A 69 2.76 -5.77 5.98
CA THR A 69 1.85 -5.16 4.99
C THR A 69 2.27 -5.53 3.58
N VAL A 70 1.29 -5.60 2.67
CA VAL A 70 1.50 -5.99 1.26
C VAL A 70 1.32 -4.79 0.35
N ALA A 71 2.12 -4.74 -0.71
CA ALA A 71 2.04 -3.78 -1.81
C ALA A 71 2.12 -4.51 -3.16
N LEU A 72 1.86 -3.79 -4.25
CA LEU A 72 2.21 -4.24 -5.61
C LEU A 72 3.55 -3.65 -6.02
N ASN A 73 4.38 -4.41 -6.72
CA ASN A 73 5.57 -3.86 -7.38
C ASN A 73 5.21 -3.25 -8.75
N SER A 74 6.20 -2.77 -9.49
CA SER A 74 6.02 -2.19 -10.84
C SER A 74 5.70 -3.22 -11.92
N THR A 75 5.86 -4.51 -11.65
CA THR A 75 5.48 -5.61 -12.57
C THR A 75 4.07 -6.15 -12.31
N GLY A 76 3.39 -5.66 -11.27
CA GLY A 76 2.05 -6.10 -10.89
C GLY A 76 2.02 -7.32 -9.97
N GLU A 77 3.14 -7.67 -9.34
CA GLU A 77 3.25 -8.78 -8.39
C GLU A 77 3.07 -8.30 -6.95
N LEU A 78 2.39 -9.12 -6.14
CA LEU A 78 2.21 -8.87 -4.71
C LEU A 78 3.50 -9.14 -3.95
N VAL A 79 3.92 -8.17 -3.15
CA VAL A 79 5.17 -8.22 -2.40
C VAL A 79 4.98 -7.73 -0.96
N ALA A 80 5.76 -8.30 -0.04
CA ALA A 80 5.92 -7.79 1.32
C ALA A 80 7.25 -7.02 1.42
N PRO A 81 7.23 -5.67 1.29
CA PRO A 81 8.46 -4.88 1.38
C PRO A 81 9.03 -4.90 2.81
N ASN A 82 10.35 -4.74 2.91
CA ASN A 82 11.05 -4.55 4.17
C ASN A 82 10.46 -3.38 4.99
N GLY A 83 10.70 -3.40 6.30
CA GLY A 83 10.41 -2.26 7.19
C GLY A 83 9.08 -2.32 7.96
N SER A 84 8.13 -3.16 7.54
CA SER A 84 6.91 -3.39 8.33
C SER A 84 7.21 -3.99 9.72
N ILE A 85 6.32 -3.79 10.68
CA ILE A 85 6.58 -4.10 12.09
C ILE A 85 6.85 -5.60 12.35
N GLY A 86 6.33 -6.49 11.50
CA GLY A 86 6.60 -7.93 11.58
C GLY A 86 8.07 -8.30 11.34
N PHE A 87 8.86 -7.45 10.67
CA PHE A 87 10.30 -7.67 10.48
C PHE A 87 11.16 -7.25 11.68
N ARG A 88 10.57 -6.56 12.67
CA ARG A 88 11.30 -6.00 13.82
C ARG A 88 11.62 -7.05 14.88
N TRP A 89 10.76 -8.04 15.05
CA TRP A 89 10.83 -9.03 16.12
C TRP A 89 10.83 -10.44 15.53
N GLY A 90 11.44 -11.41 16.22
CA GLY A 90 11.52 -12.80 15.75
C GLY A 90 12.55 -13.05 14.63
N GLU A 91 13.00 -12.01 13.93
CA GLU A 91 14.04 -12.05 12.91
C GLU A 91 14.94 -10.79 12.95
N LYS A 92 15.93 -10.69 12.05
CA LYS A 92 16.87 -9.55 11.97
C LYS A 92 17.23 -9.21 10.53
N GLY A 93 17.65 -7.96 10.31
CA GLY A 93 18.23 -7.49 9.04
C GLY A 93 17.23 -6.88 8.07
N LYS A 94 15.93 -7.18 8.18
CA LYS A 94 14.88 -6.68 7.26
C LYS A 94 14.04 -5.51 7.79
N TRP A 95 14.26 -5.07 9.04
CA TRP A 95 13.58 -3.89 9.59
C TRP A 95 14.32 -2.60 9.23
N ASN A 96 14.20 -2.21 7.96
CA ASN A 96 14.79 -1.01 7.37
C ASN A 96 13.86 -0.46 6.26
N LEU A 97 14.20 0.69 5.67
CA LEU A 97 13.43 1.32 4.58
C LEU A 97 14.12 1.17 3.21
N GLU A 98 14.95 0.13 3.06
CA GLU A 98 15.52 -0.20 1.75
C GLU A 98 14.39 -0.67 0.82
N PRO A 99 14.41 -0.29 -0.47
CA PRO A 99 13.40 -0.69 -1.44
C PRO A 99 13.61 -2.15 -1.84
N VAL A 100 13.45 -3.07 -0.91
CA VAL A 100 13.72 -4.50 -1.06
C VAL A 100 12.53 -5.31 -0.57
N ALA A 101 12.13 -6.31 -1.36
CA ALA A 101 11.17 -7.33 -0.97
C ALA A 101 11.76 -8.71 -1.31
N ALA A 102 11.65 -9.67 -0.39
CA ALA A 102 12.23 -11.02 -0.56
C ALA A 102 13.72 -11.05 -0.99
N GLY A 103 14.50 -10.03 -0.63
CA GLY A 103 15.93 -9.92 -0.98
C GLY A 103 16.20 -9.35 -2.38
N VAL A 104 15.18 -8.89 -3.10
CA VAL A 104 15.29 -8.28 -4.43
C VAL A 104 14.92 -6.81 -4.37
N GLU A 105 15.69 -5.95 -5.02
CA GLU A 105 15.35 -4.53 -5.17
C GLU A 105 14.00 -4.40 -5.89
N THR A 106 13.07 -3.67 -5.28
CA THR A 106 11.67 -3.63 -5.67
C THR A 106 11.14 -2.20 -5.65
N GLU A 107 10.60 -1.76 -6.78
CA GLU A 107 9.86 -0.51 -6.87
C GLU A 107 8.36 -0.76 -6.65
N LEU A 108 7.78 -0.11 -5.64
CA LEU A 108 6.36 -0.29 -5.29
C LEU A 108 5.44 0.60 -6.13
N SER A 109 4.29 0.10 -6.55
CA SER A 109 3.25 0.86 -7.27
C SER A 109 2.45 1.76 -6.32
N LEU A 110 2.25 3.04 -6.67
CA LEU A 110 1.49 4.02 -5.87
C LEU A 110 -0.02 4.03 -6.15
N SER A 111 -0.44 3.53 -7.30
CA SER A 111 -1.84 3.56 -7.74
C SER A 111 -2.17 2.30 -8.53
N LEU A 112 -3.43 1.86 -8.45
CA LEU A 112 -3.96 0.75 -9.24
C LEU A 112 -4.66 1.22 -10.53
N LEU A 113 -4.71 2.52 -10.77
CA LEU A 113 -5.28 3.07 -12.01
C LEU A 113 -4.48 2.56 -13.22
N GLY A 114 -5.16 1.93 -14.19
CA GLY A 114 -4.53 1.26 -15.33
C GLY A 114 -4.07 -0.18 -15.09
N GLN A 115 -4.13 -0.67 -13.84
CA GLN A 115 -3.77 -2.04 -13.44
C GLN A 115 -4.78 -2.62 -12.43
N HIS A 116 -6.09 -2.43 -12.70
CA HIS A 116 -7.20 -2.89 -11.87
C HIS A 116 -8.14 -3.79 -12.66
N ASP A 117 -8.83 -4.69 -11.96
CA ASP A 117 -9.82 -5.59 -12.56
C ASP A 117 -11.19 -4.93 -12.73
N ASP A 118 -11.59 -4.09 -11.76
CA ASP A 118 -12.89 -3.41 -11.75
C ASP A 118 -12.85 -2.11 -10.91
N VAL A 119 -13.90 -1.30 -11.01
CA VAL A 119 -14.07 -0.04 -10.27
C VAL A 119 -15.17 -0.19 -9.22
N ALA A 120 -14.80 -0.06 -7.95
CA ALA A 120 -15.71 -0.16 -6.81
C ALA A 120 -16.03 1.20 -6.18
N GLY A 121 -17.31 1.41 -5.82
CA GLY A 121 -17.74 2.59 -5.07
C GLY A 121 -17.39 2.47 -3.58
N VAL A 122 -16.42 3.27 -3.12
CA VAL A 122 -15.96 3.28 -1.72
C VAL A 122 -16.50 4.52 -0.99
N ALA A 123 -17.23 4.29 0.11
CA ALA A 123 -17.83 5.35 0.91
C ALA A 123 -16.85 5.89 1.97
N PHE A 124 -16.74 7.22 2.04
CA PHE A 124 -15.96 7.92 3.07
C PHE A 124 -16.90 8.70 4.01
N PRO A 125 -16.64 8.70 5.33
CA PRO A 125 -17.46 9.44 6.27
C PRO A 125 -17.26 10.95 6.08
N LEU A 126 -18.37 11.69 6.06
CA LEU A 126 -18.39 13.14 5.93
C LEU A 126 -19.15 13.74 7.11
N PHE A 127 -18.49 14.63 7.85
CA PHE A 127 -18.96 15.08 9.17
C PHE A 127 -19.46 16.54 9.19
N TRP A 128 -19.80 17.12 8.05
CA TRP A 128 -20.37 18.48 8.04
C TRP A 128 -21.74 18.47 8.73
N ARG A 129 -21.76 19.01 9.95
CA ARG A 129 -22.91 19.47 10.72
C ARG A 129 -22.62 20.89 11.19
#